data_AF-A0A7S2MAS5-F1
#
_entry.id   AF-A0A7S2MAS5-F1
#
_cell.length_a   1.000
_cell.length_b   1.000
_cell.length_c   1.000
_cell.angle_alpha   90.00
_cell.angle_beta   90.00
_cell.angle_gamma   90.00
#
_symmetry.space_group_name_H-M   'P 1'
#
loop_
_entity.id
_entity.type
_entity.pdbx_description
1 polymer ?
#
loop_
_entity_poly.entity_id
_entity_poly.type
_entity_poly.pdbx_seq_one_letter_code
_entity_poly.pdbx_strand_id
1 'polypeptide(L)'
;LAMERLRKLGAVTTGGSNEALTPLGQCLARLPLDPAMAKMLIMGTVLQCLDPVLTAAACSSSRELFYTPLGMRKEQHSVKKSFSKLSDTMASVEAYDEFQYILNEHGWSGAREWAAANFVSIHALNSVSSVRWQLINELQSLGLVPQSDLIKSRGKKREFRHDASINRNAAVDSLVSAVWAAGVPDNLAARRQLGNFGTLRSKTENHAGLHPSSVAFHRKPPKERKVNLPLWFFYREMVLSSQVFLRGCTALEPEQVLLFGGYGLETSESDDGRRRRVLDDWIIVEGRCSDTLDALSRARSEIDVALDTKIMNPRRPLPESQQTIIDAVCDCFTVIDDDDADYDSESDYYS
;
A
#
# COMPACT_ATOMS: atom_id res chain seq x y z
N LEU A 1 -2.34 21.89 11.25
CA LEU A 1 -2.08 20.77 10.31
C LEU A 1 -1.62 19.49 11.02
N ALA A 2 -0.43 19.45 11.66
CA ALA A 2 0.07 18.22 12.29
C ALA A 2 -0.86 17.64 13.38
N MET A 3 -1.35 18.47 14.31
CA MET A 3 -2.30 18.03 15.34
C MET A 3 -3.65 17.56 14.77
N GLU A 4 -4.12 18.19 13.70
CA GLU A 4 -5.35 17.77 13.03
C GLU A 4 -5.18 16.38 12.39
N ARG A 5 -4.03 16.13 11.75
CA ARG A 5 -3.68 14.83 11.18
C ARG A 5 -3.61 13.73 12.25
N LEU A 6 -2.99 14.03 13.40
CA LEU A 6 -2.95 13.10 14.54
C LEU A 6 -4.35 12.80 15.10
N ARG A 7 -5.24 13.79 15.17
CA ARG A 7 -6.65 13.59 15.58
C ARG A 7 -7.39 12.71 14.57
N LYS A 8 -7.24 12.99 13.28
CA LYS A 8 -7.86 12.21 12.19
C LYS A 8 -7.38 10.75 12.16
N LEU A 9 -6.13 10.50 12.54
CA LEU A 9 -5.58 9.14 12.69
C LEU A 9 -6.06 8.42 13.97
N GLY A 10 -6.71 9.11 14.90
CA GLY A 10 -7.07 8.56 16.21
C GLY A 10 -5.88 8.42 17.17
N ALA A 11 -4.76 9.10 16.91
CA ALA A 11 -3.55 9.02 17.73
C ALA A 11 -3.65 9.84 19.03
N VAL A 12 -4.53 10.85 19.06
CA VAL A 12 -4.77 11.69 20.23
C VAL A 12 -6.27 11.81 20.52
N THR A 13 -6.62 11.94 21.79
CA THR A 13 -8.02 12.06 22.23
C THR A 13 -8.68 13.32 21.65
N THR A 14 -9.91 13.19 21.16
CA THR A 14 -10.75 14.29 20.69
C THR A 14 -11.74 14.68 21.79
N GLY A 15 -11.80 15.96 22.18
CA GLY A 15 -12.86 16.48 23.05
C GLY A 15 -12.51 16.76 24.53
N GLY A 16 -11.43 17.48 24.81
CA GLY A 16 -11.13 18.02 26.14
C GLY A 16 -10.04 19.09 26.11
N SER A 17 -9.84 19.80 27.22
CA SER A 17 -8.74 20.77 27.39
C SER A 17 -7.35 20.11 27.49
N ASN A 18 -7.28 18.79 27.72
CA ASN A 18 -6.04 18.03 27.74
C ASN A 18 -5.96 17.06 26.56
N GLU A 19 -5.04 17.33 25.65
CA GLU A 19 -4.67 16.43 24.56
C GLU A 19 -3.78 15.31 25.12
N ALA A 20 -4.22 14.06 25.01
CA ALA A 20 -3.46 12.89 25.45
C ALA A 20 -3.32 11.88 24.31
N LEU A 21 -2.21 11.13 24.31
CA LEU A 21 -2.01 10.01 23.38
C LEU A 21 -3.01 8.89 23.69
N THR A 22 -3.70 8.42 22.65
CA THR A 22 -4.47 7.19 22.71
C THR A 22 -3.52 5.98 22.78
N PRO A 23 -4.00 4.76 23.10
CA PRO A 23 -3.19 3.55 22.99
C PRO A 23 -2.58 3.37 21.59
N LEU A 24 -3.35 3.68 20.53
CA LEU A 24 -2.84 3.75 19.17
C LEU A 24 -1.70 4.76 19.08
N GLY A 25 -1.90 6.02 19.52
CA GLY A 25 -0.86 7.04 19.49
C GLY A 25 0.43 6.65 20.22
N GLN A 26 0.33 5.93 21.33
CA GLN A 26 1.49 5.40 22.06
C GLN A 26 2.25 4.34 21.26
N CYS A 27 1.54 3.44 20.55
CA CYS A 27 2.16 2.49 19.63
C CYS A 27 2.82 3.20 18.44
N LEU A 28 2.12 4.15 17.81
CA LEU A 28 2.64 4.91 16.67
C LEU A 28 3.92 5.68 17.04
N ALA A 29 3.97 6.28 18.23
CA ALA A 29 5.12 7.04 18.71
C ALA A 29 6.39 6.21 18.93
N ARG A 30 6.28 4.87 19.03
CA ARG A 30 7.44 3.97 19.17
C ARG A 30 8.02 3.54 17.82
N LEU A 31 7.25 3.61 16.75
CA LEU A 31 7.72 3.25 15.41
C LEU A 31 8.43 4.47 14.79
N PRO A 32 9.66 4.31 14.24
CA PRO A 32 10.43 5.42 13.64
C PRO A 32 9.93 5.76 12.23
N LEU A 33 8.62 6.01 12.10
CA LEU A 33 7.92 6.27 10.84
C LEU A 33 6.96 7.45 11.00
N ASP A 34 6.45 7.95 9.87
CA ASP A 34 5.27 8.81 9.89
C ASP A 34 4.08 8.07 10.54
N PRO A 35 3.24 8.74 11.36
CA PRO A 35 2.15 8.08 12.08
C PRO A 35 1.18 7.28 11.21
N ALA A 36 0.92 7.70 9.96
CA ALA A 36 0.04 6.95 9.07
C ALA A 36 0.71 5.64 8.60
N MET A 37 1.99 5.69 8.22
CA MET A 37 2.75 4.48 7.86
C MET A 37 2.92 3.52 9.05
N ALA A 38 3.08 4.05 10.26
CA ALA A 38 3.09 3.24 11.47
C ALA A 38 1.73 2.55 11.69
N LYS A 39 0.59 3.24 11.46
CA LYS A 39 -0.75 2.62 11.52
C LYS A 39 -0.90 1.54 10.45
N MET A 40 -0.42 1.78 9.23
CA MET A 40 -0.40 0.81 8.14
C MET A 40 0.37 -0.48 8.51
N LEU A 41 1.53 -0.40 9.19
CA LEU A 41 2.23 -1.60 9.66
C LEU A 41 1.39 -2.41 10.66
N ILE A 42 0.71 -1.73 11.59
CA ILE A 42 -0.18 -2.40 12.56
C ILE A 42 -1.34 -3.07 11.80
N MET A 43 -1.94 -2.39 10.81
CA MET A 43 -2.97 -2.97 9.94
C MET A 43 -2.45 -4.20 9.19
N GLY A 44 -1.22 -4.18 8.68
CA GLY A 44 -0.59 -5.34 8.05
C GLY A 44 -0.51 -6.56 8.98
N THR A 45 -0.38 -6.36 10.30
CA THR A 45 -0.44 -7.47 11.28
C THR A 45 -1.84 -8.02 11.47
N VAL A 46 -2.87 -7.16 11.41
CA VAL A 46 -4.28 -7.54 11.57
C VAL A 46 -4.77 -8.30 10.33
N LEU A 47 -4.41 -7.80 9.15
CA LEU A 47 -4.78 -8.38 7.85
C LEU A 47 -3.82 -9.48 7.39
N GLN A 48 -2.81 -9.77 8.20
CA GLN A 48 -1.84 -10.85 8.00
C GLN A 48 -1.11 -10.78 6.65
N CYS A 49 -0.73 -9.58 6.24
CA CYS A 49 0.05 -9.30 5.04
C CYS A 49 1.27 -8.42 5.39
N LEU A 50 1.87 -8.65 6.57
CA LEU A 50 2.83 -7.72 7.16
C LEU A 50 4.13 -7.58 6.36
N ASP A 51 4.67 -8.67 5.81
CA ASP A 51 6.00 -8.67 5.19
C ASP A 51 6.12 -7.73 3.98
N PRO A 52 5.27 -7.81 2.95
CA PRO A 52 5.32 -6.87 1.84
C PRO A 52 4.99 -5.43 2.29
N VAL A 53 4.09 -5.27 3.27
CA VAL A 53 3.78 -3.95 3.88
C VAL A 53 4.97 -3.35 4.60
N LEU A 54 5.76 -4.18 5.27
CA LEU A 54 6.99 -3.79 5.94
C LEU A 54 8.10 -3.45 4.93
N THR A 55 8.19 -4.19 3.82
CA THR A 55 9.08 -3.84 2.70
C THR A 55 8.70 -2.48 2.11
N ALA A 56 7.42 -2.23 1.83
CA ALA A 56 6.96 -0.95 1.28
C ALA A 56 7.23 0.24 2.22
N ALA A 57 7.01 0.08 3.53
CA ALA A 57 7.36 1.09 4.52
C ALA A 57 8.87 1.38 4.54
N ALA A 58 9.70 0.34 4.45
CA ALA A 58 11.15 0.46 4.40
C ALA A 58 11.64 1.11 3.09
N CYS A 59 11.05 0.77 1.95
CA CYS A 59 11.30 1.42 0.66
C CYS A 59 10.93 2.90 0.69
N SER A 60 9.78 3.25 1.29
CA SER A 60 9.32 4.64 1.42
C SER A 60 10.23 5.49 2.33
N SER A 61 10.89 4.85 3.29
CA SER A 61 11.85 5.49 4.21
C SER A 61 13.29 5.51 3.66
N SER A 62 13.53 4.86 2.52
CA SER A 62 14.86 4.72 1.90
C SER A 62 14.97 5.54 0.62
N ARG A 63 16.18 5.61 0.07
CA ARG A 63 16.37 6.13 -1.30
C ARG A 63 15.67 5.22 -2.30
N GLU A 64 15.28 5.78 -3.44
CA GLU A 64 14.66 5.02 -4.53
C GLU A 64 15.56 3.84 -4.96
N LEU A 65 14.96 2.66 -5.08
CA LEU A 65 15.68 1.43 -5.42
C LEU A 65 16.18 1.46 -6.87
N PHE A 66 15.33 1.85 -7.80
CA PHE A 66 15.66 1.93 -9.21
C PHE A 66 16.41 3.21 -9.53
N TYR A 67 17.50 3.10 -10.29
CA TYR A 67 18.25 4.24 -10.81
C TYR A 67 18.23 4.23 -12.34
N THR A 68 18.19 5.40 -12.98
CA THR A 68 18.19 5.49 -14.45
C THR A 68 19.56 5.93 -14.95
N PRO A 69 20.37 5.05 -15.58
CA PRO A 69 21.59 5.46 -16.26
C PRO A 69 21.31 6.42 -17.43
N LEU A 70 22.30 7.24 -17.77
CA LEU A 70 22.23 8.12 -18.94
C LEU A 70 21.95 7.29 -20.20
N GLY A 71 20.91 7.67 -20.94
CA GLY A 71 20.52 7.01 -22.19
C GLY A 71 19.69 5.73 -22.03
N MET A 72 19.62 5.12 -20.83
CA MET A 72 18.99 3.81 -20.62
C MET A 72 17.59 3.89 -19.99
N ARG A 73 16.87 4.98 -20.23
CA ARG A 73 15.57 5.24 -19.60
C ARG A 73 14.51 4.22 -20.01
N LYS A 74 14.53 3.76 -21.27
CA LYS A 74 13.52 2.83 -21.78
C LYS A 74 13.75 1.43 -21.22
N GLU A 75 14.99 1.00 -21.20
CA GLU A 75 15.46 -0.29 -20.68
C GLU A 75 15.16 -0.38 -19.19
N GLN A 76 15.54 0.64 -18.42
CA GLN A 76 15.23 0.67 -16.98
C GLN A 76 13.73 0.69 -16.71
N HIS A 77 12.96 1.43 -17.49
CA HIS A 77 11.52 1.45 -17.34
C HIS A 77 10.88 0.10 -17.69
N SER A 78 11.40 -0.60 -18.70
CA SER A 78 10.97 -1.96 -19.06
C SER A 78 11.27 -2.96 -17.95
N VAL A 79 12.46 -2.90 -17.34
CA VAL A 79 12.82 -3.73 -16.19
C VAL A 79 11.93 -3.43 -14.99
N LYS A 80 11.70 -2.15 -14.67
CA LYS A 80 10.79 -1.81 -13.57
C LYS A 80 9.38 -2.36 -13.79
N LYS A 81 8.91 -2.36 -15.04
CA LYS A 81 7.59 -2.86 -15.42
C LYS A 81 7.48 -4.39 -15.43
N SER A 82 8.60 -5.12 -15.53
CA SER A 82 8.60 -6.58 -15.42
C SER A 82 8.40 -7.08 -14.00
N PHE A 83 8.63 -6.21 -13.00
CA PHE A 83 8.18 -6.45 -11.64
C PHE A 83 6.67 -6.18 -11.57
N SER A 84 6.26 -4.92 -11.60
CA SER A 84 4.83 -4.57 -11.54
C SER A 84 4.39 -3.68 -12.70
N LYS A 85 3.25 -4.02 -13.31
CA LYS A 85 2.65 -3.27 -14.42
C LYS A 85 1.97 -1.98 -13.97
N LEU A 86 1.41 -1.94 -12.76
CA LEU A 86 0.50 -0.88 -12.29
C LEU A 86 0.90 -0.25 -10.94
N SER A 87 1.93 -0.77 -10.26
CA SER A 87 2.40 -0.24 -8.98
C SER A 87 3.92 -0.03 -8.94
N ASP A 88 4.34 1.23 -8.79
CA ASP A 88 5.76 1.55 -8.56
C ASP A 88 6.27 1.02 -7.21
N THR A 89 5.37 0.96 -6.21
CA THR A 89 5.70 0.44 -4.88
C THR A 89 5.83 -1.07 -4.92
N MET A 90 4.89 -1.78 -5.55
CA MET A 90 4.99 -3.24 -5.71
C MET A 90 6.21 -3.64 -6.51
N ALA A 91 6.52 -2.91 -7.60
CA ALA A 91 7.78 -3.13 -8.33
C ALA A 91 9.02 -3.03 -7.45
N SER A 92 9.00 -2.18 -6.42
CA SER A 92 10.10 -2.05 -5.45
C SER A 92 10.10 -3.16 -4.40
N VAL A 93 8.94 -3.67 -4.02
CA VAL A 93 8.77 -4.79 -3.09
C VAL A 93 9.23 -6.08 -3.74
N GLU A 94 8.73 -6.40 -4.93
CA GLU A 94 9.13 -7.59 -5.68
C GLU A 94 10.63 -7.60 -6.01
N ALA A 95 11.19 -6.45 -6.42
CA ALA A 95 12.63 -6.33 -6.64
C ALA A 95 13.45 -6.56 -5.35
N TYR A 96 12.91 -6.19 -4.19
CA TYR A 96 13.57 -6.50 -2.92
C TYR A 96 13.49 -8.00 -2.59
N ASP A 97 12.36 -8.64 -2.84
CA ASP A 97 12.15 -10.06 -2.57
C ASP A 97 13.01 -10.94 -3.50
N GLU A 98 13.06 -10.61 -4.80
CA GLU A 98 13.96 -11.28 -5.74
C GLU A 98 15.44 -11.06 -5.35
N PHE A 99 15.81 -9.87 -4.90
CA PHE A 99 17.14 -9.62 -4.36
C PHE A 99 17.46 -10.54 -3.17
N GLN A 100 16.54 -10.74 -2.22
CA GLN A 100 16.75 -11.65 -1.09
C GLN A 100 16.93 -13.09 -1.56
N TYR A 101 16.12 -13.54 -2.51
CA TYR A 101 16.24 -14.86 -3.11
C TYR A 101 17.62 -15.07 -3.75
N ILE A 102 18.04 -14.16 -4.64
CA ILE A 102 19.35 -14.24 -5.30
C ILE A 102 20.49 -14.15 -4.29
N LEU A 103 20.36 -13.33 -3.25
CA LEU A 103 21.35 -13.22 -2.19
C LEU A 103 21.52 -14.53 -1.41
N ASN A 104 20.44 -15.26 -1.19
CA ASN A 104 20.44 -16.55 -0.49
C ASN A 104 21.03 -17.66 -1.37
N GLU A 105 20.62 -17.74 -2.63
CA GLU A 105 21.04 -18.80 -3.58
C GLU A 105 22.43 -18.58 -4.17
N HIS A 106 22.75 -17.35 -4.59
CA HIS A 106 23.96 -17.02 -5.35
C HIS A 106 24.96 -16.15 -4.57
N GLY A 107 24.64 -15.85 -3.31
CA GLY A 107 25.50 -15.06 -2.45
C GLY A 107 25.64 -13.59 -2.88
N TRP A 108 26.56 -12.89 -2.22
CA TRP A 108 26.72 -11.45 -2.41
C TRP A 108 27.18 -11.05 -3.83
N SER A 109 27.98 -11.90 -4.48
CA SER A 109 28.45 -11.62 -5.85
C SER A 109 27.31 -11.68 -6.85
N GLY A 110 26.49 -12.73 -6.81
CA GLY A 110 25.32 -12.87 -7.67
C GLY A 110 24.29 -11.76 -7.43
N ALA A 111 24.05 -11.42 -6.16
CA ALA A 111 23.12 -10.33 -5.82
C ALA A 111 23.59 -8.96 -6.35
N ARG A 112 24.90 -8.70 -6.38
CA ARG A 112 25.46 -7.46 -6.94
C ARG A 112 25.33 -7.43 -8.46
N GLU A 113 25.57 -8.55 -9.13
CA GLU A 113 25.41 -8.67 -10.58
C GLU A 113 23.94 -8.50 -10.98
N TRP A 114 23.03 -9.17 -10.28
CA TRP A 114 21.59 -9.03 -10.45
C TRP A 114 21.12 -7.57 -10.28
N ALA A 115 21.60 -6.89 -9.23
CA ALA A 115 21.22 -5.50 -8.97
C ALA A 115 21.68 -4.57 -10.12
N ALA A 116 22.88 -4.79 -10.65
CA ALA A 116 23.39 -4.02 -11.78
C ALA A 116 22.60 -4.29 -13.08
N ALA A 117 22.28 -5.56 -13.35
CA ALA A 117 21.48 -5.97 -14.51
C ALA A 117 20.06 -5.40 -14.49
N ASN A 118 19.48 -5.25 -13.29
CA ASN A 118 18.11 -4.77 -13.10
C ASN A 118 17.99 -3.27 -12.80
N PHE A 119 19.07 -2.50 -12.91
CA PHE A 119 19.09 -1.07 -12.59
C PHE A 119 18.66 -0.76 -11.15
N VAL A 120 18.98 -1.65 -10.21
CA VAL A 120 18.66 -1.53 -8.79
C VAL A 120 19.91 -1.17 -7.97
N SER A 121 19.78 -0.21 -7.08
CA SER A 121 20.87 0.23 -6.21
C SER A 121 21.09 -0.74 -5.04
N ILE A 122 22.23 -1.44 -5.04
CA ILE A 122 22.64 -2.32 -3.93
C ILE A 122 22.73 -1.58 -2.59
N HIS A 123 23.05 -0.27 -2.62
CA HIS A 123 23.11 0.55 -1.42
C HIS A 123 21.71 0.82 -0.88
N ALA A 124 20.74 1.07 -1.77
CA ALA A 124 19.35 1.26 -1.38
C ALA A 124 18.74 -0.04 -0.82
N LEU A 125 19.01 -1.20 -1.44
CA LEU A 125 18.60 -2.52 -0.93
C LEU A 125 19.15 -2.83 0.46
N ASN A 126 20.41 -2.46 0.72
CA ASN A 126 21.01 -2.58 2.05
C ASN A 126 20.33 -1.67 3.09
N SER A 127 20.00 -0.43 2.70
CA SER A 127 19.24 0.49 3.55
C SER A 127 17.86 -0.07 3.87
N VAL A 128 17.12 -0.57 2.85
CA VAL A 128 15.82 -1.23 3.05
C VAL A 128 15.95 -2.39 4.02
N SER A 129 16.93 -3.29 3.82
CA SER A 129 17.18 -4.41 4.75
C SER A 129 17.50 -3.96 6.18
N SER A 130 18.16 -2.81 6.36
CA SER A 130 18.45 -2.25 7.68
C SER A 130 17.19 -1.69 8.35
N VAL A 131 16.38 -0.94 7.60
CA VAL A 131 15.11 -0.38 8.09
C VAL A 131 14.13 -1.51 8.43
N ARG A 132 14.00 -2.52 7.56
CA ARG A 132 13.18 -3.72 7.82
C ARG A 132 13.54 -4.37 9.15
N TRP A 133 14.84 -4.60 9.39
CA TRP A 133 15.30 -5.17 10.65
C TRP A 133 14.95 -4.31 11.88
N GLN A 134 15.07 -2.99 11.78
CA GLN A 134 14.68 -2.07 12.86
C GLN A 134 13.17 -2.15 13.14
N LEU A 135 12.35 -2.10 12.09
CA LEU A 135 10.89 -2.18 12.21
C LEU A 135 10.43 -3.52 12.79
N ILE A 136 11.05 -4.65 12.39
CA ILE A 136 10.76 -5.97 12.98
C ILE A 136 11.04 -5.97 14.48
N ASN A 137 12.16 -5.38 14.92
CA ASN A 137 12.49 -5.31 16.35
C ASN A 137 11.48 -4.47 17.13
N GLU A 138 11.03 -3.34 16.58
CA GLU A 138 10.01 -2.50 17.24
C GLU A 138 8.63 -3.16 17.27
N LEU A 139 8.20 -3.79 16.17
CA LEU A 139 6.93 -4.52 16.14
C LEU A 139 6.95 -5.72 17.10
N GLN A 140 8.11 -6.37 17.25
CA GLN A 140 8.30 -7.39 18.27
C GLN A 140 8.28 -6.81 19.69
N SER A 141 8.92 -5.66 19.93
CA SER A 141 8.96 -5.01 21.25
C SER A 141 7.56 -4.60 21.71
N LEU A 142 6.73 -4.16 20.76
CA LEU A 142 5.30 -3.89 20.93
C LEU A 142 4.46 -5.16 21.16
N GLY A 143 4.99 -6.34 20.83
CA GLY A 143 4.31 -7.62 20.94
C GLY A 143 3.36 -7.92 19.78
N LEU A 144 3.43 -7.15 18.69
CA LEU A 144 2.60 -7.33 17.49
C LEU A 144 3.12 -8.45 16.58
N VAL A 145 4.42 -8.75 16.66
CA VAL A 145 5.06 -9.86 15.94
C VAL A 145 5.47 -10.96 16.92
N PRO A 146 4.93 -12.19 16.78
CA PRO A 146 5.35 -13.33 17.58
C PRO A 146 6.81 -13.73 17.33
N GLN A 147 7.53 -14.14 18.37
CA GLN A 147 8.89 -14.70 18.22
C GLN A 147 8.89 -16.02 17.42
N SER A 148 7.77 -16.76 17.42
CA SER A 148 7.58 -17.99 16.66
C SER A 148 7.65 -17.78 15.15
N ASP A 149 7.28 -16.57 14.70
CA ASP A 149 7.14 -16.19 13.29
C ASP A 149 8.45 -15.63 12.72
N LEU A 150 9.50 -15.57 13.54
CA LEU A 150 10.81 -15.04 13.19
C LEU A 150 11.87 -16.15 13.15
N ILE A 151 12.69 -16.12 12.11
CA ILE A 151 13.91 -16.93 11.99
C ILE A 151 15.15 -16.06 12.02
N LYS A 152 16.27 -16.67 12.41
CA LYS A 152 17.58 -16.03 12.28
C LYS A 152 17.99 -16.06 10.81
N SER A 153 18.33 -14.89 10.28
CA SER A 153 18.97 -14.74 8.99
C SER A 153 20.48 -14.51 9.18
N ARG A 154 21.21 -14.22 8.10
CA ARG A 154 22.65 -13.96 8.11
C ARG A 154 23.04 -12.97 9.22
N GLY A 155 23.92 -13.41 10.12
CA GLY A 155 24.42 -12.63 11.25
C GLY A 155 23.41 -12.51 12.40
N LYS A 156 23.13 -11.27 12.85
CA LYS A 156 22.17 -10.97 13.94
C LYS A 156 20.79 -10.54 13.43
N LYS A 157 20.58 -10.55 12.12
CA LYS A 157 19.31 -10.13 11.51
C LYS A 157 18.25 -11.21 11.64
N ARG A 158 16.98 -10.78 11.63
CA ARG A 158 15.82 -11.65 11.71
C ARG A 158 14.93 -11.38 10.51
N GLU A 159 14.31 -12.42 10.03
CA GLU A 159 13.35 -12.41 8.92
C GLU A 159 12.10 -13.16 9.34
N PHE A 160 11.00 -12.90 8.64
CA PHE A 160 9.79 -13.68 8.84
C PHE A 160 9.98 -15.08 8.28
N ARG A 161 9.35 -16.05 8.93
CA ARG A 161 9.21 -17.39 8.38
C ARG A 161 8.25 -17.36 7.20
N HIS A 162 8.44 -18.29 6.27
CA HIS A 162 7.52 -18.51 5.18
C HIS A 162 6.10 -18.88 5.65
N ASP A 163 5.97 -19.60 6.78
CA ASP A 163 4.70 -20.00 7.39
C ASP A 163 4.26 -19.08 8.54
N ALA A 164 4.80 -17.85 8.61
CA ALA A 164 4.44 -16.89 9.64
C ALA A 164 2.94 -16.56 9.60
N SER A 165 2.27 -16.67 10.75
CA SER A 165 0.83 -16.42 10.89
C SER A 165 0.42 -15.00 10.50
N ILE A 166 1.33 -14.04 10.66
CA ILE A 166 1.18 -12.63 10.29
C ILE A 166 1.32 -12.36 8.78
N ASN A 167 1.55 -13.39 7.96
CA ASN A 167 1.81 -13.28 6.52
C ASN A 167 0.94 -14.24 5.68
N ARG A 168 -0.18 -14.76 6.22
CA ARG A 168 -1.09 -15.65 5.48
C ARG A 168 -1.58 -15.05 4.15
N ASN A 169 -1.78 -13.73 4.12
CA ASN A 169 -2.29 -12.99 2.97
C ASN A 169 -1.19 -12.15 2.30
N ALA A 170 0.09 -12.47 2.50
CA ALA A 170 1.21 -11.71 1.95
C ALA A 170 1.32 -11.79 0.41
N ALA A 171 0.73 -12.80 -0.21
CA ALA A 171 0.72 -13.00 -1.67
C ALA A 171 -0.51 -12.38 -2.37
N VAL A 172 -1.38 -11.67 -1.64
CA VAL A 172 -2.58 -11.04 -2.21
C VAL A 172 -2.26 -9.58 -2.52
N ASP A 173 -1.87 -9.31 -3.76
CA ASP A 173 -1.30 -8.02 -4.18
C ASP A 173 -2.29 -6.87 -4.09
N SER A 174 -3.57 -7.13 -4.41
CA SER A 174 -4.65 -6.16 -4.27
C SER A 174 -4.85 -5.76 -2.81
N LEU A 175 -4.83 -6.72 -1.87
CA LEU A 175 -4.93 -6.46 -0.43
C LEU A 175 -3.72 -5.65 0.04
N VAL A 176 -2.51 -6.07 -0.32
CA VAL A 176 -1.27 -5.39 0.07
C VAL A 176 -1.27 -3.94 -0.42
N SER A 177 -1.66 -3.70 -1.67
CA SER A 177 -1.78 -2.38 -2.27
C SER A 177 -2.84 -1.52 -1.56
N ALA A 178 -3.97 -2.12 -1.20
CA ALA A 178 -5.04 -1.46 -0.46
C ALA A 178 -4.59 -1.04 0.95
N VAL A 179 -3.90 -1.93 1.67
CA VAL A 179 -3.34 -1.62 3.00
C VAL A 179 -2.34 -0.47 2.92
N TRP A 180 -1.55 -0.36 1.86
CA TRP A 180 -0.62 0.76 1.68
C TRP A 180 -1.32 2.12 1.58
N ALA A 181 -2.53 2.18 1.03
CA ALA A 181 -3.30 3.42 0.95
C ALA A 181 -3.56 4.03 2.35
N ALA A 182 -3.69 3.19 3.39
CA ALA A 182 -3.84 3.64 4.77
C ALA A 182 -2.57 4.30 5.33
N GLY A 183 -1.41 4.04 4.74
CA GLY A 183 -0.13 4.65 5.09
C GLY A 183 0.07 6.05 4.51
N VAL A 184 -0.69 6.39 3.46
CA VAL A 184 -0.59 7.66 2.73
C VAL A 184 -1.98 8.28 2.47
N PRO A 185 -2.81 8.48 3.52
CA PRO A 185 -4.22 8.86 3.38
C PRO A 185 -4.45 10.21 2.66
N ASP A 186 -3.49 11.13 2.72
CA ASP A 186 -3.57 12.42 2.03
C ASP A 186 -3.14 12.36 0.55
N ASN A 187 -2.47 11.28 0.12
CA ASN A 187 -1.85 11.18 -1.19
C ASN A 187 -2.66 10.31 -2.15
N LEU A 188 -3.94 10.60 -2.27
CA LEU A 188 -4.84 9.94 -3.21
C LEU A 188 -5.13 10.84 -4.42
N ALA A 189 -5.33 10.21 -5.57
CA ALA A 189 -5.68 10.86 -6.82
C ALA A 189 -6.68 10.03 -7.63
N ALA A 190 -7.69 10.71 -8.18
CA ALA A 190 -8.73 10.15 -9.03
C ALA A 190 -8.49 10.53 -10.49
N ARG A 191 -8.70 9.61 -11.42
CA ARG A 191 -8.73 9.89 -12.86
C ARG A 191 -9.98 10.65 -13.23
N ARG A 192 -9.83 11.73 -14.01
CA ARG A 192 -10.97 12.46 -14.57
C ARG A 192 -11.58 11.64 -15.72
N GLN A 193 -12.89 11.40 -15.68
CA GLN A 193 -13.59 10.66 -16.73
C GLN A 193 -13.79 11.45 -18.03
N LEU A 194 -13.71 12.79 -18.02
CA LEU A 194 -13.92 13.61 -19.21
C LEU A 194 -12.64 13.80 -20.03
N GLY A 195 -12.60 13.22 -21.25
CA GLY A 195 -11.90 13.67 -22.47
C GLY A 195 -10.37 13.79 -22.46
N ASN A 196 -9.75 14.07 -21.32
CA ASN A 196 -8.33 14.28 -21.13
C ASN A 196 -7.72 13.03 -20.52
N PHE A 197 -7.42 12.07 -21.40
CA PHE A 197 -6.64 10.90 -21.05
C PHE A 197 -5.35 11.32 -20.33
N GLY A 198 -5.20 10.87 -19.07
CA GLY A 198 -3.99 11.10 -18.27
C GLY A 198 -4.11 12.20 -17.21
N THR A 199 -5.21 12.97 -17.16
CA THR A 199 -5.42 13.97 -16.10
C THR A 199 -6.01 13.34 -14.85
N LEU A 200 -5.33 13.54 -13.74
CA LEU A 200 -5.70 13.15 -12.39
C LEU A 200 -6.06 14.38 -11.55
N ARG A 201 -6.92 14.17 -10.56
CA ARG A 201 -7.27 15.13 -9.50
C ARG A 201 -6.93 14.52 -8.15
N SER A 202 -6.17 15.24 -7.35
CA SER A 202 -5.97 14.98 -5.92
C SER A 202 -6.79 15.95 -5.08
N LYS A 203 -6.69 15.84 -3.75
CA LYS A 203 -7.31 16.81 -2.82
C LYS A 203 -6.86 18.25 -3.07
N THR A 204 -5.59 18.45 -3.41
CA THR A 204 -4.95 19.78 -3.50
C THR A 204 -4.71 20.24 -4.93
N GLU A 205 -4.82 19.37 -5.93
CA GLU A 205 -4.54 19.67 -7.33
C GLU A 205 -5.59 19.04 -8.25
N ASN A 206 -6.12 19.81 -9.21
CA ASN A 206 -7.14 19.36 -10.16
C ASN A 206 -6.57 18.97 -11.52
N HIS A 207 -5.30 19.28 -11.77
CA HIS A 207 -4.61 18.99 -13.02
C HIS A 207 -3.20 18.41 -12.76
N ALA A 208 -3.16 17.14 -12.36
CA ALA A 208 -1.93 16.37 -12.23
C ALA A 208 -1.85 15.29 -13.32
N GLY A 209 -0.64 14.92 -13.75
CA GLY A 209 -0.40 13.75 -14.59
C GLY A 209 0.39 12.68 -13.85
N LEU A 210 0.30 11.41 -14.29
CA LEU A 210 1.28 10.41 -13.88
C LEU A 210 2.66 10.79 -14.45
N HIS A 211 3.71 10.73 -13.63
CA HIS A 211 5.06 11.01 -14.09
C HIS A 211 5.51 9.93 -15.08
N PRO A 212 6.23 10.26 -16.19
CA PRO A 212 6.65 9.26 -17.18
C PRO A 212 7.77 8.30 -16.71
N SER A 213 8.04 8.21 -15.42
CA SER A 213 8.86 7.15 -14.82
C SER A 213 8.02 6.09 -14.10
N SER A 214 6.73 6.37 -13.88
CA SER A 214 5.82 5.44 -13.21
C SER A 214 5.43 4.31 -14.15
N VAL A 215 5.43 3.07 -13.67
CA VAL A 215 5.01 1.89 -14.46
C VAL A 215 3.57 1.99 -14.95
N ALA A 216 2.71 2.69 -14.19
CA ALA A 216 1.31 2.94 -14.55
C ALA A 216 1.12 4.03 -15.62
N PHE A 217 2.20 4.72 -16.03
CA PHE A 217 2.12 5.79 -17.02
C PHE A 217 1.86 5.23 -18.43
N HIS A 218 0.82 5.76 -19.07
CA HIS A 218 0.49 5.48 -20.45
C HIS A 218 0.49 6.79 -21.25
N ARG A 219 1.22 6.81 -22.37
CA ARG A 219 1.33 8.02 -23.22
C ARG A 219 0.07 8.28 -24.04
N LYS A 220 -0.64 7.21 -24.40
CA LYS A 220 -1.89 7.23 -25.18
C LYS A 220 -2.89 6.27 -24.52
N PRO A 221 -4.20 6.50 -24.68
CA PRO A 221 -5.19 5.54 -24.23
C PRO A 221 -4.92 4.18 -24.87
N PRO A 222 -5.12 3.07 -24.13
CA PRO A 222 -5.12 1.74 -24.72
C PRO A 222 -6.04 1.74 -25.94
N LYS A 223 -5.58 1.12 -27.03
CA LYS A 223 -6.34 1.08 -28.29
C LYS A 223 -7.60 0.22 -28.17
N GLU A 224 -7.60 -0.70 -27.22
CA GLU A 224 -8.70 -1.62 -26.96
C GLU A 224 -9.78 -0.94 -26.11
N ARG A 225 -11.00 -0.93 -26.65
CA ARG A 225 -12.18 -0.32 -26.00
C ARG A 225 -12.61 -1.00 -24.70
N LYS A 226 -12.05 -2.16 -24.35
CA LYS A 226 -12.43 -2.96 -23.17
C LYS A 226 -11.49 -2.82 -21.97
N VAL A 227 -10.35 -2.13 -22.09
CA VAL A 227 -9.43 -1.99 -20.95
C VAL A 227 -9.99 -0.96 -19.98
N ASN A 228 -10.49 -1.44 -18.84
CA ASN A 228 -10.81 -0.57 -17.71
C ASN A 228 -9.52 0.00 -17.15
N LEU A 229 -9.31 1.30 -17.33
CA LEU A 229 -8.16 1.98 -16.75
C LEU A 229 -8.39 2.19 -15.26
N PRO A 230 -7.36 2.01 -14.40
CA PRO A 230 -7.50 2.28 -12.99
C PRO A 230 -7.97 3.71 -12.74
N LEU A 231 -9.00 3.82 -11.91
CA LEU A 231 -9.66 5.07 -11.57
C LEU A 231 -8.93 5.79 -10.44
N TRP A 232 -8.34 5.05 -9.51
CA TRP A 232 -7.68 5.60 -8.33
C TRP A 232 -6.20 5.28 -8.32
N PHE A 233 -5.45 6.18 -7.70
CA PHE A 233 -4.03 6.02 -7.46
C PHE A 233 -3.71 6.57 -6.07
N PHE A 234 -2.86 5.89 -5.32
CA PHE A 234 -2.04 6.60 -4.34
C PHE A 234 -0.70 6.99 -4.96
N TYR A 235 -0.05 8.03 -4.43
CA TYR A 235 1.25 8.49 -4.91
C TYR A 235 2.21 8.79 -3.75
N ARG A 236 3.51 8.56 -3.97
CA ARG A 236 4.55 8.87 -2.99
C ARG A 236 4.81 10.37 -2.88
N GLU A 237 4.94 11.03 -4.02
CA GLU A 237 5.33 12.46 -4.08
C GLU A 237 4.63 13.17 -5.24
N MET A 238 4.35 14.45 -5.04
CA MET A 238 3.83 15.36 -6.06
C MET A 238 4.93 16.38 -6.40
N VAL A 239 5.26 16.50 -7.68
CA VAL A 239 6.34 17.36 -8.16
C VAL A 239 5.87 18.30 -9.25
N LEU A 240 6.23 19.58 -9.14
CA LEU A 240 6.03 20.56 -10.20
C LEU A 240 7.31 20.66 -11.05
N SER A 241 7.18 20.38 -12.35
CA SER A 241 8.26 20.58 -13.33
C SER A 241 7.75 21.42 -14.51
N SER A 242 7.43 20.79 -15.65
CA SER A 242 6.68 21.43 -16.73
C SER A 242 5.18 21.51 -16.45
N GLN A 243 4.66 20.56 -15.67
CA GLN A 243 3.32 20.51 -15.08
C GLN A 243 3.40 19.75 -13.75
N VAL A 244 2.29 19.66 -13.03
CA VAL A 244 2.21 18.84 -11.82
C VAL A 244 2.20 17.37 -12.19
N PHE A 245 3.13 16.61 -11.63
CA PHE A 245 3.23 15.17 -11.81
C PHE A 245 3.20 14.43 -10.49
N LEU A 246 2.57 13.25 -10.50
CA LEU A 246 2.59 12.29 -9.39
C LEU A 246 3.66 11.22 -9.68
N ARG A 247 4.49 10.91 -8.67
CA ARG A 247 5.55 9.89 -8.76
C ARG A 247 5.36 8.82 -7.68
N GLY A 248 5.88 7.62 -7.95
CA GLY A 248 5.71 6.47 -7.06
C GLY A 248 4.23 6.13 -6.92
N CYS A 249 3.57 5.89 -8.06
CA CYS A 249 2.12 5.70 -8.11
C CYS A 249 1.78 4.22 -8.05
N THR A 250 0.68 3.92 -7.38
CA THR A 250 0.07 2.58 -7.32
C THR A 250 -1.39 2.72 -7.66
N ALA A 251 -1.84 1.97 -8.67
CA ALA A 251 -3.25 1.84 -9.01
C ALA A 251 -4.05 1.24 -7.85
N LEU A 252 -5.28 1.71 -7.68
CA LEU A 252 -6.24 1.18 -6.71
C LEU A 252 -7.63 1.05 -7.33
N GLU A 253 -8.37 0.07 -6.85
CA GLU A 253 -9.80 -0.09 -7.12
C GLU A 253 -10.68 0.71 -6.13
N PRO A 254 -11.91 1.10 -6.52
CA PRO A 254 -12.81 1.88 -5.66
C PRO A 254 -13.06 1.26 -4.28
N GLU A 255 -13.18 -0.06 -4.20
CA GLU A 255 -13.41 -0.83 -2.97
C GLU A 255 -12.21 -0.72 -2.03
N GLN A 256 -11.00 -0.72 -2.59
CA GLN A 256 -9.75 -0.57 -1.83
C GLN A 256 -9.66 0.83 -1.22
N VAL A 257 -10.00 1.86 -2.00
CA VAL A 257 -10.08 3.24 -1.53
C VAL A 257 -11.16 3.37 -0.46
N LEU A 258 -12.31 2.71 -0.62
CA LEU A 258 -13.39 2.74 0.35
C LEU A 258 -12.99 2.11 1.69
N LEU A 259 -12.29 0.99 1.66
CA LEU A 259 -11.86 0.26 2.86
C LEU A 259 -10.68 0.94 3.58
N PHE A 260 -9.69 1.45 2.83
CA PHE A 260 -8.39 1.85 3.40
C PHE A 260 -7.98 3.30 3.11
N GLY A 261 -8.65 3.98 2.19
CA GLY A 261 -8.33 5.35 1.81
C GLY A 261 -8.86 6.40 2.79
N GLY A 262 -8.21 7.56 2.81
CA GLY A 262 -8.61 8.72 3.61
C GLY A 262 -8.67 8.46 5.12
N TYR A 263 -9.25 9.40 5.88
CA TYR A 263 -9.39 9.29 7.33
C TYR A 263 -10.79 8.87 7.75
N GLY A 264 -11.80 9.61 7.28
CA GLY A 264 -13.20 9.44 7.67
C GLY A 264 -14.07 9.01 6.51
N LEU A 265 -15.12 8.25 6.82
CA LEU A 265 -16.14 7.79 5.88
C LEU A 265 -17.51 8.35 6.26
N GLU A 266 -18.10 9.11 5.35
CA GLU A 266 -19.44 9.66 5.50
C GLU A 266 -20.42 9.03 4.51
N THR A 267 -21.67 8.92 4.94
CA THR A 267 -22.78 8.48 4.08
C THR A 267 -23.48 9.70 3.52
N SER A 268 -23.63 9.73 2.20
CA SER A 268 -24.32 10.79 1.47
C SER A 268 -25.30 10.17 0.47
N GLU A 269 -26.28 10.95 0.02
CA GLU A 269 -27.17 10.58 -1.07
C GLU A 269 -26.98 11.57 -2.22
N SER A 270 -27.07 11.09 -3.47
CA SER A 270 -27.16 11.96 -4.64
C SER A 270 -28.55 12.52 -4.83
N ASP A 271 -28.63 13.58 -5.64
CA ASP A 271 -29.88 14.21 -6.05
C ASP A 271 -30.84 13.22 -6.75
N ASP A 272 -30.31 12.13 -7.33
CA ASP A 272 -31.06 11.03 -7.94
C ASP A 272 -31.45 9.90 -6.95
N GLY A 273 -31.18 10.07 -5.65
CA GLY A 273 -31.50 9.12 -4.59
C GLY A 273 -30.54 7.94 -4.46
N ARG A 274 -29.43 7.90 -5.21
CA ARG A 274 -28.42 6.84 -5.05
C ARG A 274 -27.57 7.10 -3.80
N ARG A 275 -27.30 6.04 -3.04
CA ARG A 275 -26.38 6.12 -1.91
C ARG A 275 -24.95 6.25 -2.39
N ARG A 276 -24.20 7.12 -1.73
CA ARG A 276 -22.79 7.40 -1.99
C ARG A 276 -22.00 7.37 -0.70
N ARG A 277 -20.72 7.12 -0.84
CA ARG A 277 -19.75 7.21 0.24
C ARG A 277 -18.75 8.30 -0.06
N VAL A 278 -18.56 9.18 0.91
CA VAL A 278 -17.67 10.32 0.79
C VAL A 278 -16.52 10.14 1.78
N LEU A 279 -15.30 10.07 1.26
CA LEU A 279 -14.08 10.07 2.08
C LEU A 279 -13.44 11.45 2.03
N ASP A 280 -13.14 12.00 3.21
CA ASP A 280 -12.46 13.28 3.43
C ASP A 280 -12.99 14.46 2.59
N ASP A 281 -14.31 14.51 2.37
CA ASP A 281 -15.06 15.56 1.67
C ASP A 281 -14.88 15.65 0.15
N TRP A 282 -14.06 14.79 -0.48
CA TRP A 282 -13.74 14.94 -1.90
C TRP A 282 -13.68 13.65 -2.72
N ILE A 283 -13.48 12.51 -2.06
CA ILE A 283 -13.45 11.19 -2.70
C ILE A 283 -14.86 10.65 -2.64
N ILE A 284 -15.48 10.51 -3.80
CA ILE A 284 -16.85 10.00 -3.91
C ILE A 284 -16.75 8.59 -4.50
N VAL A 285 -17.20 7.60 -3.72
CA VAL A 285 -17.35 6.22 -4.18
C VAL A 285 -18.84 5.96 -4.35
N GLU A 286 -19.22 5.65 -5.58
CA GLU A 286 -20.60 5.33 -5.97
C GLU A 286 -20.69 3.86 -6.33
N GLY A 287 -21.71 3.18 -5.80
CA GLY A 287 -21.95 1.76 -6.04
C GLY A 287 -23.30 1.56 -6.72
N ARG A 288 -23.41 0.53 -7.57
CA ARG A 288 -24.69 0.14 -8.18
C ARG A 288 -25.64 -0.49 -7.16
N CYS A 289 -25.08 -1.14 -6.15
CA CYS A 289 -25.81 -1.83 -5.09
C CYS A 289 -25.56 -1.13 -3.75
N SER A 290 -26.65 -0.66 -3.11
CA SER A 290 -26.58 -0.02 -1.79
C SER A 290 -26.07 -0.98 -0.73
N ASP A 291 -26.48 -2.25 -0.78
CA ASP A 291 -26.11 -3.25 0.23
C ASP A 291 -24.60 -3.54 0.21
N THR A 292 -23.97 -3.51 -0.97
CA THR A 292 -22.52 -3.64 -1.12
C THR A 292 -21.77 -2.47 -0.48
N LEU A 293 -22.23 -1.23 -0.70
CA LEU A 293 -21.62 -0.06 -0.06
C LEU A 293 -21.78 -0.10 1.47
N ASP A 294 -22.94 -0.53 1.96
CA ASP A 294 -23.19 -0.70 3.39
C ASP A 294 -22.29 -1.80 3.97
N ALA A 295 -22.12 -2.94 3.27
CA ALA A 295 -21.24 -4.02 3.68
C ALA A 295 -19.78 -3.57 3.75
N LEU A 296 -19.27 -2.86 2.74
CA LEU A 296 -17.91 -2.31 2.74
C LEU A 296 -17.70 -1.27 3.85
N SER A 297 -18.72 -0.46 4.14
CA SER A 297 -18.67 0.50 5.26
C SER A 297 -18.56 -0.21 6.61
N ARG A 298 -19.32 -1.30 6.80
CA ARG A 298 -19.22 -2.14 8.00
C ARG A 298 -17.87 -2.84 8.08
N ALA A 299 -17.38 -3.40 6.97
CA ALA A 299 -16.07 -4.04 6.90
C ALA A 299 -14.94 -3.08 7.31
N ARG A 300 -14.96 -1.83 6.84
CA ARG A 300 -14.03 -0.78 7.29
C ARG A 300 -14.08 -0.58 8.81
N SER A 301 -15.30 -0.46 9.37
CA SER A 301 -15.48 -0.31 10.81
C SER A 301 -14.97 -1.52 11.60
N GLU A 302 -15.18 -2.74 11.10
CA GLU A 302 -14.69 -3.97 11.75
C GLU A 302 -13.16 -4.09 11.68
N ILE A 303 -12.52 -3.63 10.60
CA ILE A 303 -11.06 -3.51 10.52
C ILE A 303 -10.53 -2.55 11.59
N ASP A 304 -11.14 -1.37 11.75
CA ASP A 304 -10.73 -0.40 12.78
C ASP A 304 -10.91 -1.00 14.20
N VAL A 305 -12.02 -1.70 14.45
CA VAL A 305 -12.28 -2.39 15.73
C VAL A 305 -11.25 -3.51 15.98
N ALA A 306 -10.89 -4.29 14.96
CA ALA A 306 -9.87 -5.32 15.07
C ALA A 306 -8.49 -4.71 15.35
N LEU A 307 -8.17 -3.58 14.72
CA LEU A 307 -6.94 -2.82 14.97
C LEU A 307 -6.88 -2.32 16.41
N ASP A 308 -7.95 -1.72 16.93
CA ASP A 308 -8.03 -1.27 18.33
C ASP A 308 -7.91 -2.45 19.31
N THR A 309 -8.58 -3.57 19.01
CA THR A 309 -8.50 -4.79 19.81
C THR A 309 -7.07 -5.33 19.86
N LYS A 310 -6.38 -5.31 18.71
CA LYS A 310 -4.99 -5.74 18.59
C LYS A 310 -4.05 -4.81 19.35
N ILE A 311 -4.26 -3.49 19.29
CA ILE A 311 -3.44 -2.51 20.03
C ILE A 311 -3.60 -2.66 21.53
N MET A 312 -4.83 -2.89 22.01
CA MET A 312 -5.09 -3.10 23.43
C MET A 312 -4.49 -4.41 23.96
N ASN A 313 -4.39 -5.44 23.10
CA ASN A 313 -3.89 -6.76 23.46
C ASN A 313 -2.90 -7.31 22.42
N PRO A 314 -1.71 -6.69 22.24
CA PRO A 314 -0.85 -6.93 21.07
C PRO A 314 -0.40 -8.38 20.92
N ARG A 315 -0.11 -9.04 22.04
CA ARG A 315 0.36 -10.44 22.07
C ARG A 315 -0.75 -11.47 21.90
N ARG A 316 -2.03 -11.09 22.03
CA ARG A 316 -3.15 -12.02 21.89
C ARG A 316 -3.59 -12.08 20.43
N PRO A 317 -4.08 -13.24 19.94
CA PRO A 317 -4.80 -13.28 18.68
C PRO A 317 -6.10 -12.48 18.80
N LEU A 318 -6.68 -12.11 17.65
CA LEU A 318 -8.01 -11.54 17.64
C LEU A 318 -9.03 -12.58 18.14
N PRO A 319 -10.13 -12.14 18.79
CA PRO A 319 -11.30 -12.98 19.02
C PRO A 319 -11.75 -13.68 17.74
N GLU A 320 -12.20 -14.93 17.83
CA GLU A 320 -12.60 -15.76 16.68
C GLU A 320 -13.64 -15.07 15.78
N SER A 321 -14.61 -14.38 16.37
CA SER A 321 -15.63 -13.64 15.64
C SER A 321 -15.05 -12.49 14.80
N GLN A 322 -14.06 -11.76 15.33
CA GLN A 322 -13.36 -10.71 14.59
C GLN A 322 -12.45 -11.31 13.52
N GLN A 323 -11.71 -12.38 13.86
CA GLN A 323 -10.85 -13.06 12.90
C GLN A 323 -11.63 -13.57 11.69
N THR A 324 -12.84 -14.11 11.90
CA THR A 324 -13.71 -14.58 10.81
C THR A 324 -14.11 -13.45 9.87
N ILE A 325 -14.40 -12.26 10.40
CA ILE A 325 -14.74 -11.09 9.58
C ILE A 325 -13.53 -10.62 8.79
N ILE A 326 -12.36 -10.54 9.44
CA ILE A 326 -11.12 -10.14 8.78
C ILE A 326 -10.74 -11.12 7.67
N ASP A 327 -10.82 -12.42 7.94
CA ASP A 327 -10.54 -13.46 6.94
C ASP A 327 -11.51 -13.33 5.75
N ALA A 328 -12.81 -13.13 6.00
CA ALA A 328 -13.80 -12.90 4.93
C ALA A 328 -13.54 -11.63 4.11
N VAL A 329 -13.03 -10.55 4.73
CA VAL A 329 -12.62 -9.34 4.01
C VAL A 329 -11.41 -9.65 3.12
N CYS A 330 -10.39 -10.33 3.63
CA CYS A 330 -9.21 -10.70 2.87
C CYS A 330 -9.54 -11.65 1.71
N ASP A 331 -10.44 -12.61 1.91
CA ASP A 331 -10.90 -13.55 0.86
C ASP A 331 -11.61 -12.82 -0.30
N CYS A 332 -12.18 -11.63 -0.07
CA CYS A 332 -12.75 -10.83 -1.16
C CYS A 332 -11.68 -10.24 -2.09
N PHE A 333 -10.43 -10.10 -1.62
CA PHE A 333 -9.31 -9.62 -2.43
C PHE A 333 -8.67 -10.73 -3.26
N THR A 334 -8.66 -11.98 -2.79
CA THR A 334 -8.14 -13.10 -3.57
C THR A 334 -8.95 -13.33 -4.84
N VAL A 335 -10.28 -13.15 -4.77
CA VAL A 335 -11.15 -13.24 -5.95
C VAL A 335 -10.81 -12.18 -7.00
N ILE A 336 -10.40 -10.99 -6.57
CA ILE A 336 -10.01 -9.90 -7.47
C ILE A 336 -8.71 -10.25 -8.21
N ASP A 337 -7.72 -10.79 -7.50
CA ASP A 337 -6.42 -11.15 -8.10
C ASP A 337 -6.57 -12.31 -9.10
N ASP A 338 -7.44 -13.29 -8.82
CA ASP A 338 -7.72 -14.41 -9.74
C ASP A 338 -8.38 -13.93 -11.05
N ASP A 339 -9.34 -12.98 -10.97
CA ASP A 339 -10.01 -12.42 -12.15
C ASP A 339 -9.02 -11.64 -13.04
N ASP A 340 -8.07 -10.89 -12.45
CA ASP A 340 -7.05 -10.13 -13.19
C ASP A 340 -6.02 -11.03 -13.89
N ALA A 341 -5.68 -12.19 -13.29
CA ALA A 341 -4.76 -13.16 -13.88
C ALA A 341 -5.31 -13.79 -15.18
N ASP A 342 -6.62 -14.04 -15.24
CA ASP A 342 -7.30 -14.55 -16.43
C ASP A 342 -7.27 -13.54 -17.58
N TYR A 343 -7.42 -12.23 -17.28
CA TYR A 343 -7.32 -11.17 -18.28
C TYR A 343 -5.90 -10.97 -18.83
N ASP A 344 -4.88 -11.10 -17.98
CA ASP A 344 -3.48 -10.96 -18.42
C ASP A 344 -3.06 -12.10 -19.36
N SER A 345 -3.60 -13.32 -19.17
CA SER A 345 -3.32 -14.50 -20.01
C SER A 345 -3.85 -14.39 -21.45
N GLU A 346 -4.90 -13.60 -21.69
CA GLU A 346 -5.42 -13.33 -23.04
C GLU A 346 -4.66 -12.20 -23.77
N SER A 347 -3.89 -11.39 -23.02
CA SER A 347 -3.18 -10.20 -23.53
C SER A 347 -1.77 -10.48 -24.09
N ASP A 348 -1.28 -11.72 -23.98
CA ASP A 348 0.04 -12.14 -24.50
C ASP A 348 0.06 -12.37 -26.03
N TYR A 349 -1.07 -12.19 -26.71
CA TYR A 349 -1.06 -11.89 -28.13
C TYR A 349 -0.79 -10.38 -28.29
N TYR A 350 0.19 -10.02 -29.13
CA TYR A 350 0.51 -8.64 -29.59
C TYR A 350 1.75 -7.98 -28.93
N SER A 351 2.91 -8.35 -29.49
CA SER A 351 4.15 -7.56 -29.52
C SER A 351 4.05 -6.27 -30.34
#